data_AF-A0A0P7YBT8-F1
#
_entry.id   AF-A0A0P7YBT8-F1
#
_cell.length_a   1.000
_cell.length_b   1.000
_cell.length_c   1.000
_cell.angle_alpha   90.00
_cell.angle_beta   90.00
_cell.angle_gamma   90.00
#
_symmetry.space_group_name_H-M   'P 1'
#
loop_
_entity.id
_entity.type
_entity.pdbx_description
1 polymer ?
#
loop_
_entity_poly.entity_id
_entity_poly.type
_entity_poly.pdbx_seq_one_letter_code
_entity_poly.pdbx_strand_id
1 'polypeptide(L)' 'MAEKDHKRGEMDITDQEKTFNGFIRLSTNIAIVCIAIIIFLAIFAV' A
#
# COMPACT_ATOMS: atom_id res chain seq x y z
N MET A 1 33.98 13.87 -16.92
CA MET A 1 32.58 13.49 -16.62
C MET A 1 32.69 12.35 -15.61
N ALA A 2 32.43 12.62 -14.33
CA ALA A 2 32.57 11.60 -13.30
C ALA A 2 31.53 10.51 -13.54
N GLU A 3 31.96 9.29 -13.83
CA GLU A 3 31.09 8.11 -13.93
C GLU A 3 30.43 7.89 -12.56
N LYS A 4 29.16 8.25 -12.45
CA LYS A 4 28.29 7.70 -11.41
C LYS A 4 28.01 6.27 -11.84
N ASP A 5 28.93 5.38 -11.52
CA ASP A 5 28.88 3.96 -11.86
C ASP A 5 27.76 3.28 -11.05
N HIS A 6 26.51 3.50 -11.48
CA HIS A 6 25.35 2.94 -10.82
C HIS A 6 25.21 1.48 -11.22
N LYS A 7 25.64 0.57 -10.34
CA LYS A 7 25.48 -0.87 -10.52
C LYS A 7 24.01 -1.25 -10.45
N ARG A 8 23.51 -1.82 -11.54
CA ARG A 8 22.12 -2.27 -11.66
C ARG A 8 21.79 -3.27 -10.54
N GLY A 9 20.78 -2.96 -9.74
CA GLY A 9 20.29 -3.85 -8.66
C GLY A 9 20.93 -3.62 -7.30
N GLU A 10 21.90 -2.72 -7.18
CA GLU A 10 22.52 -2.34 -5.90
C GLU A 10 21.92 -1.04 -5.33
N MET A 11 20.81 -0.55 -5.90
CA MET A 11 20.09 0.60 -5.37
C MET A 11 19.46 0.22 -4.03
N ASP A 12 19.64 1.06 -3.01
CA ASP A 12 18.86 0.94 -1.76
C ASP A 12 17.38 1.18 -2.06
N ILE A 13 16.54 0.22 -1.66
CA ILE A 13 15.10 0.22 -1.87
C ILE A 13 14.28 0.37 -0.58
N THR A 14 14.92 0.73 0.54
CA THR A 14 14.30 0.80 1.87
C THR A 14 13.02 1.67 1.88
N ASP A 15 13.04 2.81 1.19
CA ASP A 15 11.88 3.72 1.13
C ASP A 15 10.73 3.14 0.29
N GLN A 16 11.04 2.42 -0.78
CA GLN A 16 10.09 1.76 -1.68
C GLN A 16 9.38 0.63 -0.94
N GLU A 17 10.13 -0.21 -0.21
CA GLU A 17 9.55 -1.28 0.63
C GLU A 17 8.65 -0.71 1.72
N LYS A 18 9.10 0.34 2.42
CA LYS A 18 8.30 1.02 3.45
C LYS A 18 7.00 1.59 2.86
N THR A 19 7.08 2.19 1.68
CA THR A 19 5.92 2.75 0.97
C THR A 19 4.95 1.65 0.56
N PHE A 20 5.45 0.54 0.03
CA PHE A 20 4.63 -0.61 -0.36
C PHE A 20 3.91 -1.22 0.86
N ASN A 21 4.62 -1.40 1.98
CA ASN A 21 4.00 -1.88 3.22
C ASN A 21 2.91 -0.92 3.73
N GLY A 22 3.15 0.39 3.63
CA GLY A 22 2.14 1.41 3.93
C GLY A 22 0.91 1.30 3.01
N PHE A 23 1.14 1.14 1.70
CA PHE A 23 0.08 0.97 0.71
C PHE A 23 -0.79 -0.27 0.98
N ILE A 24 -0.18 -1.42 1.28
CA ILE A 24 -0.92 -2.64 1.62
C ILE A 24 -1.76 -2.44 2.87
N ARG A 25 -1.19 -1.85 3.92
CA ARG A 25 -1.93 -1.58 5.17
C ARG A 25 -3.14 -0.66 4.93
N LEU A 26 -2.95 0.41 4.15
CA LEU A 26 -4.05 1.32 3.78
C LEU A 26 -5.12 0.58 2.97
N SER A 27 -4.72 -0.19 1.96
CA SER A 27 -5.65 -0.93 1.09
C SER A 27 -6.49 -1.92 1.87
N THR A 28 -5.87 -2.68 2.78
CA THR A 28 -6.58 -3.63 3.66
C THR A 28 -7.59 -2.91 4.55
N ASN A 29 -7.21 -1.78 5.16
CA ASN A 29 -8.12 -1.02 6.01
C ASN A 29 -9.32 -0.47 5.22
N ILE A 30 -9.09 0.04 4.00
CA ILE A 30 -10.16 0.51 3.12
C ILE A 30 -11.10 -0.65 2.76
N ALA A 31 -10.56 -1.82 2.38
CA ALA A 31 -11.37 -2.98 2.05
C ALA A 31 -12.27 -3.40 3.22
N ILE A 32 -11.72 -3.44 4.45
CA ILE A 32 -12.48 -3.74 5.67
C ILE A 32 -13.60 -2.72 5.88
N VAL A 33 -13.31 -1.42 5.75
CA VAL A 33 -14.31 -0.35 5.91
C VAL A 33 -15.44 -0.49 4.88
N CYS A 34 -15.10 -0.73 3.61
CA CYS A 34 -16.10 -0.94 2.56
C CYS A 34 -17.02 -2.13 2.88
N ILE A 35 -16.46 -3.26 3.30
CA ILE A 35 -17.23 -4.44 3.70
C ILE A 35 -18.13 -4.13 4.91
N ALA A 36 -17.58 -3.47 5.92
CA ALA A 36 -18.34 -3.09 7.12
C ALA A 36 -19.53 -2.18 6.77
N ILE A 37 -19.34 -1.20 5.87
CA ILE A 37 -20.41 -0.33 5.38
C ILE A 37 -21.47 -1.15 4.63
N ILE A 38 -21.07 -2.06 3.73
CA ILE A 38 -22.00 -2.91 2.99
C ILE A 38 -22.84 -3.76 3.95
N ILE A 39 -22.21 -4.40 4.94
CA ILE A 39 -22.91 -5.20 5.95
C ILE A 39 -23.86 -4.33 6.78
N PHE A 40 -23.42 -3.14 7.21
CA PHE A 40 -24.26 -2.21 7.95
C PHE A 40 -25.50 -1.81 7.16
N LEU A 41 -25.34 -1.41 5.90
CA LEU A 41 -26.46 -1.04 5.02
C LEU A 41 -27.39 -2.23 4.80
N ALA A 42 -26.88 -3.44 4.62
CA ALA A 42 -27.71 -4.64 4.44
C ALA A 42 -28.58 -4.98 5.66
N ILE A 43 -28.12 -4.67 6.87
CA ILE A 43 -28.85 -4.97 8.11
C ILE A 43 -29.81 -3.84 8.50
N PHE A 44 -29.40 -2.57 8.30
CA PHE A 44 -30.11 -1.41 8.86
C PHE A 44 -30.83 -0.54 7.82
N ALA A 45 -30.43 -0.61 6.55
CA ALA A 45 -31.05 0.19 5.48
C ALA A 45 -32.05 -0.62 4.62
N VAL A 46 -32.08 -1.94 4.77
CA VAL A 46 -33.10 -2.85 4.21
C VAL A 46 -34.26 -3.01 5.16
#